data_AF-A0A922JY21-F1
#
_entry.id   AF-A0A922JY21-F1
#
_cell.length_a   1.000
_cell.length_b   1.000
_cell.length_c   1.000
_cell.angle_alpha   90.00
_cell.angle_beta   90.00
_cell.angle_gamma   90.00
#
_symmetry.space_group_name_H-M   'P 1'
#
loop_
_entity.id
_entity.type
_entity.pdbx_description
1 polymer ?
#
loop_
_entity_poly.entity_id
_entity_poly.type
_entity_poly.pdbx_seq_one_letter_code
_entity_poly.pdbx_strand_id
1 'polypeptide(L)'
;MEACMDFLDRLDPDILLKIFTYVDDPYDLVRVSSVSRSWRHFVIANGLWKQLCLRKFSQLSRVTHVVELNQCWAVGAVEVGSTYLKEWEYLERDDRAYALLARASTTFIDRDCISKAISASSTDNYPQESIYNTLHPANNVRGRASYWSSKGQSNPAVPETLVYKLVDDFCVITEINLRPFQVYFHEGLPIYSAKSVRFRMGHPKSPTDSGNDLPGYSLPDSADDKFVWTYTSQEFPMAQESHLQKFRLPEPVLCVGGILQIELLGRVQRCEIDGLYYICISLVQVLGRPLSPAFGVEILEPCGKFVLKIKNHRPFELQAQSNHTVNGTVAEAS
;
A
#
# COMPACT_ATOMS: atom_id res chain seq x y z
N MET A 1 13.01 -32.87 -44.06
CA MET A 1 12.20 -32.35 -42.96
C MET A 1 13.16 -31.52 -42.11
N GLU A 2 13.22 -30.21 -42.33
CA GLU A 2 14.09 -29.34 -41.53
C GLU A 2 13.60 -29.38 -40.09
N ALA A 3 14.48 -29.78 -39.17
CA ALA A 3 14.20 -29.64 -37.74
C ALA A 3 14.01 -28.15 -37.47
N CYS A 4 12.77 -27.74 -37.21
CA CYS A 4 12.45 -26.38 -36.83
C CYS A 4 13.07 -26.13 -35.45
N MET A 5 14.32 -25.65 -35.41
CA MET A 5 15.02 -25.31 -34.17
C MET A 5 14.28 -24.17 -33.48
N ASP A 6 13.91 -24.38 -32.22
CA ASP A 6 13.30 -23.35 -31.37
C ASP A 6 14.28 -22.18 -31.23
N PHE A 7 13.79 -20.96 -31.11
CA PHE A 7 14.61 -19.77 -30.85
C PHE A 7 15.46 -19.95 -29.59
N LEU A 8 14.95 -20.65 -28.58
CA LEU A 8 15.71 -20.98 -27.37
C LEU A 8 16.92 -21.85 -27.63
N ASP A 9 16.91 -22.66 -28.69
CA ASP A 9 18.03 -23.54 -29.05
C ASP A 9 19.10 -22.78 -29.89
N ARG A 10 18.80 -21.56 -30.33
CA ARG A 10 19.67 -20.77 -31.22
C ARG A 10 20.62 -19.82 -30.49
N LEU A 11 20.36 -19.55 -29.22
CA LEU A 11 21.10 -18.57 -28.42
C LEU A 11 21.55 -19.20 -27.11
N ASP A 12 22.65 -18.68 -26.58
CA ASP A 12 23.12 -19.06 -25.26
C ASP A 12 22.08 -18.70 -24.16
N PRO A 13 21.85 -19.57 -23.15
CA PRO A 13 20.88 -19.31 -22.09
C PRO A 13 21.06 -17.98 -21.35
N ASP A 14 22.30 -17.52 -21.16
CA ASP A 14 22.55 -16.25 -20.46
C ASP A 14 22.15 -15.05 -21.33
N ILE A 15 22.34 -15.16 -22.64
CA ILE A 15 21.89 -14.15 -23.61
C ILE A 15 20.36 -14.12 -23.67
N LEU A 16 19.72 -15.30 -23.70
CA LEU A 16 18.26 -15.41 -23.67
C LEU A 16 17.69 -14.79 -22.40
N LEU A 17 18.26 -15.14 -21.24
CA LEU A 17 17.85 -14.56 -19.96
C LEU A 17 17.96 -13.04 -20.00
N LYS A 18 19.09 -12.51 -20.46
CA LYS A 18 19.29 -11.07 -20.60
C LYS A 18 18.25 -10.42 -21.52
N ILE A 19 17.93 -11.03 -22.67
CA ILE A 19 16.88 -10.54 -23.58
C ILE A 19 15.53 -10.49 -22.85
N PHE A 20 15.15 -11.58 -22.18
CA PHE A 20 13.87 -11.66 -21.49
C PHE A 20 13.78 -10.74 -20.26
N THR A 21 14.92 -10.37 -19.65
CA THR A 21 14.91 -9.35 -18.58
C THR A 21 14.49 -7.96 -19.07
N TYR A 22 14.49 -7.69 -20.38
CA TYR A 22 13.95 -6.43 -20.94
C TYR A 22 12.43 -6.48 -21.19
N VAL A 23 11.77 -7.60 -20.92
CA VAL A 23 10.31 -7.69 -21.00
C VAL A 23 9.71 -7.08 -19.74
N ASP A 24 9.13 -5.88 -19.88
CA ASP A 24 8.61 -5.07 -18.75
C ASP A 24 7.08 -5.09 -18.63
N ASP A 25 6.39 -5.51 -19.68
CA ASP A 25 4.94 -5.67 -19.68
C ASP A 25 4.57 -7.10 -19.23
N PRO A 26 3.80 -7.26 -18.14
CA PRO A 26 3.21 -8.54 -17.77
C PRO A 26 2.51 -9.25 -18.94
N TYR A 27 1.82 -8.53 -19.82
CA TYR A 27 1.13 -9.17 -20.96
C TYR A 27 2.10 -9.77 -21.97
N ASP A 28 3.28 -9.16 -22.19
CA ASP A 28 4.32 -9.74 -23.02
C ASP A 28 4.90 -11.02 -22.40
N LEU A 29 5.11 -11.04 -21.09
CA LEU A 29 5.64 -12.24 -20.43
C LEU A 29 4.63 -13.41 -20.46
N VAL A 30 3.31 -13.12 -20.43
CA VAL A 30 2.27 -14.11 -20.71
C VAL A 30 2.37 -14.63 -22.14
N ARG A 31 2.56 -13.74 -23.13
CA ARG A 31 2.75 -14.14 -24.54
C ARG A 31 3.96 -15.04 -24.72
N VAL A 32 5.11 -14.66 -24.14
CA VAL A 32 6.35 -15.47 -24.10
C VAL A 32 6.06 -16.88 -23.56
N SER A 33 5.36 -16.96 -22.42
CA SER A 33 4.99 -18.24 -21.79
C SER A 33 4.00 -19.08 -22.61
N SER A 34 3.32 -18.48 -23.59
CA SER A 34 2.31 -19.14 -24.42
C SER A 34 2.87 -19.67 -25.75
N VAL A 35 4.13 -19.36 -26.09
CA VAL A 35 4.77 -19.78 -27.35
C VAL A 35 4.93 -21.30 -27.44
N SER A 36 5.52 -21.92 -26.42
CA SER A 36 5.72 -23.36 -26.34
C SER A 36 5.91 -23.82 -24.89
N ARG A 37 5.90 -25.14 -24.66
CA ARG A 37 6.23 -25.70 -23.33
C ARG A 37 7.67 -25.36 -22.93
N SER A 38 8.61 -25.37 -23.88
CA SER A 38 10.02 -25.03 -23.63
C SER A 38 10.17 -23.58 -23.16
N TRP A 39 9.46 -22.65 -23.79
CA TRP A 39 9.43 -21.24 -23.37
C TRP A 39 8.84 -21.05 -21.98
N ARG A 40 7.73 -21.73 -21.69
CA ARG A 40 7.14 -21.70 -20.35
C ARG A 40 8.09 -22.26 -19.29
N HIS A 41 8.76 -23.39 -19.57
CA HIS A 41 9.75 -23.94 -18.66
C HIS A 41 10.92 -22.98 -18.46
N PHE A 42 11.40 -22.31 -19.51
CA PHE A 42 12.45 -21.30 -19.41
C PHE A 42 12.04 -20.13 -18.52
N VAL A 43 10.81 -19.63 -18.66
CA VAL A 43 10.25 -18.54 -17.83
C VAL A 43 10.25 -18.94 -16.35
N ILE A 44 9.73 -20.13 -16.03
CA ILE A 44 9.62 -20.66 -14.66
C ILE A 44 11.01 -20.92 -14.07
N ALA A 45 11.87 -21.63 -14.80
CA ALA A 45 13.20 -22.02 -14.35
C ALA A 45 14.08 -20.81 -14.01
N ASN A 46 13.93 -19.71 -14.76
CA ASN A 46 14.69 -18.48 -14.56
C ASN A 46 13.96 -17.45 -13.69
N GLY A 47 12.75 -17.74 -13.22
CA GLY A 47 11.97 -16.87 -12.34
C GLY A 47 11.69 -15.48 -12.94
N LEU A 48 11.40 -15.39 -14.24
CA LEU A 48 11.25 -14.09 -14.93
C LEU A 48 10.13 -13.24 -14.34
N TRP A 49 9.02 -13.86 -13.89
CA TRP A 49 7.95 -13.15 -13.19
C TRP A 49 8.41 -12.52 -11.87
N LYS A 50 9.24 -13.24 -11.11
CA LYS A 50 9.84 -12.74 -9.87
C LYS A 50 10.74 -11.54 -10.16
N GLN A 51 11.59 -11.63 -11.18
CA GLN A 51 12.45 -10.53 -11.60
C GLN A 51 11.65 -9.31 -12.04
N LEU A 52 10.58 -9.50 -12.83
CA LEU A 52 9.68 -8.43 -13.25
C LEU A 52 9.04 -7.72 -12.05
N CYS A 53 8.51 -8.49 -11.09
CA CYS A 53 7.91 -7.94 -9.88
C CYS A 53 8.94 -7.22 -9.00
N LEU A 54 10.15 -7.74 -8.83
CA LEU A 54 11.20 -7.11 -8.03
C LEU A 54 11.65 -5.76 -8.60
N ARG A 55 11.67 -5.63 -9.93
CA ARG A 55 11.97 -4.36 -10.60
C ARG A 55 10.86 -3.32 -10.37
N LYS A 56 9.59 -3.74 -10.33
CA LYS A 56 8.45 -2.87 -10.04
C LYS A 56 8.29 -2.55 -8.55
N PHE A 57 8.62 -3.51 -7.68
CA PHE A 57 8.44 -3.42 -6.22
C PHE A 57 9.65 -3.99 -5.52
N SER A 58 10.61 -3.13 -5.19
CA SER A 58 11.84 -3.52 -4.49
C SER A 58 11.58 -4.16 -3.12
N GLN A 59 10.41 -3.88 -2.50
CA GLN A 59 9.99 -4.46 -1.22
C GLN A 59 9.86 -5.98 -1.26
N LEU A 60 9.65 -6.57 -2.44
CA LEU A 60 9.54 -8.03 -2.61
C LEU A 60 10.88 -8.76 -2.42
N SER A 61 12.01 -8.06 -2.40
CA SER A 61 13.32 -8.66 -2.07
C SER A 61 13.37 -9.28 -0.68
N ARG A 62 12.45 -8.88 0.20
CA ARG A 62 12.30 -9.39 1.57
C ARG A 62 11.43 -10.66 1.67
N VAL A 63 10.87 -11.14 0.56
CA VAL A 63 10.10 -12.38 0.54
C VAL A 63 11.03 -13.57 0.82
N THR A 64 10.72 -14.36 1.84
CA THR A 64 11.49 -15.57 2.17
C THR A 64 11.05 -16.76 1.33
N HIS A 65 9.73 -16.99 1.27
CA HIS A 65 9.12 -18.05 0.46
C HIS A 65 7.63 -17.73 0.22
N VAL A 66 7.03 -18.45 -0.72
CA VAL A 66 5.61 -18.37 -1.06
C VAL A 66 4.86 -19.57 -0.51
N VAL A 67 3.68 -19.34 0.08
CA VAL A 67 2.76 -20.39 0.55
C VAL A 67 1.40 -20.26 -0.13
N GLU A 68 0.81 -21.38 -0.54
CA GLU A 68 -0.56 -21.46 -1.05
C GLU A 68 -1.48 -22.02 0.03
N LEU A 69 -2.48 -21.26 0.47
CA LEU A 69 -3.38 -21.65 1.56
C LEU A 69 -4.55 -22.54 1.11
N ASN A 70 -4.77 -22.70 -0.19
CA ASN A 70 -5.89 -23.47 -0.76
C ASN A 70 -5.54 -24.91 -1.16
N GLN A 71 -4.31 -25.36 -0.91
CA GLN A 71 -4.01 -26.79 -0.96
C GLN A 71 -4.47 -27.39 0.35
N CYS A 72 -5.71 -27.90 0.37
CA CYS A 72 -6.18 -28.81 1.42
C CYS A 72 -5.03 -29.77 1.73
N TRP A 73 -4.57 -29.77 2.97
CA TRP A 73 -3.64 -30.76 3.50
C TRP A 73 -4.16 -32.13 3.06
N ALA A 74 -3.53 -32.72 2.05
CA ALA A 74 -3.69 -34.13 1.76
C ALA A 74 -2.91 -34.83 2.87
N VAL A 75 -3.59 -35.13 3.98
CA VAL A 75 -3.08 -36.10 4.95
C VAL A 75 -2.83 -37.38 4.14
N GLY A 76 -1.58 -37.80 4.03
CA GLY A 76 -1.27 -39.19 3.68
C GLY A 76 -0.88 -39.50 2.24
N ALA A 77 0.01 -38.71 1.62
CA ALA A 77 0.86 -39.26 0.58
C ALA A 77 2.28 -39.42 1.14
N VAL A 78 2.71 -40.67 1.29
CA VAL A 78 4.07 -41.05 1.69
C VAL A 78 5.07 -40.30 0.81
N GLU A 79 5.86 -39.40 1.41
CA GLU A 79 6.85 -38.58 0.71
C GLU A 79 8.01 -39.43 0.20
N VAL A 80 7.89 -39.91 -1.04
CA VAL A 80 9.01 -40.42 -1.83
C VAL A 80 8.99 -39.72 -3.19
N GLY A 81 9.20 -38.40 -3.17
CA GLY A 81 9.47 -37.61 -4.37
C GLY A 81 10.97 -37.37 -4.51
N SER A 82 11.49 -37.39 -5.75
CA SER A 82 12.88 -36.96 -5.99
C SER A 82 13.05 -35.49 -5.65
N THR A 83 14.24 -35.09 -5.20
CA THR A 83 14.57 -33.69 -4.85
C THR A 83 14.23 -32.72 -6.00
N TYR A 84 14.46 -33.15 -7.25
CA TYR A 84 14.15 -32.38 -8.45
C TYR A 84 12.66 -32.06 -8.63
N LEU A 85 11.77 -33.01 -8.34
CA LEU A 85 10.32 -32.77 -8.45
C LEU A 85 9.86 -31.74 -7.40
N LYS A 86 10.38 -31.84 -6.17
CA LYS A 86 10.09 -30.87 -5.11
C LYS A 86 10.59 -29.47 -5.48
N GLU A 87 11.82 -29.34 -5.99
CA GLU A 87 12.39 -28.06 -6.46
C GLU A 87 11.56 -27.43 -7.58
N TRP A 88 11.13 -28.23 -8.56
CA TRP A 88 10.28 -27.75 -9.65
C TRP A 88 8.92 -27.24 -9.16
N GLU A 89 8.28 -27.95 -8.23
CA GLU A 89 7.03 -27.50 -7.60
C GLU A 89 7.18 -26.16 -6.86
N TYR A 90 8.34 -25.90 -6.22
CA TYR A 90 8.62 -24.59 -5.63
C TYR A 90 8.72 -23.49 -6.69
N LEU A 91 9.40 -23.75 -7.81
CA LEU A 91 9.54 -22.78 -8.89
C LEU A 91 8.19 -22.46 -9.53
N GLU A 92 7.34 -23.47 -9.79
CA GLU A 92 5.99 -23.24 -10.33
C GLU A 92 5.11 -22.43 -9.38
N ARG A 93 5.23 -22.68 -8.07
CA ARG A 93 4.50 -21.92 -7.05
C ARG A 93 4.94 -20.46 -7.02
N ASP A 94 6.24 -20.21 -6.99
CA ASP A 94 6.81 -18.86 -7.02
C ASP A 94 6.38 -18.14 -8.31
N ASP A 95 6.58 -18.77 -9.47
CA ASP A 95 6.22 -18.25 -10.79
C ASP A 95 4.76 -17.77 -10.83
N ARG A 96 3.85 -18.63 -10.40
CA ARG A 96 2.42 -18.33 -10.32
C ARG A 96 2.11 -17.17 -9.38
N ALA A 97 2.77 -17.11 -8.21
CA ALA A 97 2.57 -16.04 -7.24
C ALA A 97 2.94 -14.67 -7.83
N TYR A 98 4.13 -14.58 -8.42
CA TYR A 98 4.63 -13.35 -9.01
C TYR A 98 3.86 -12.99 -10.28
N ALA A 99 3.41 -13.95 -11.09
CA ALA A 99 2.54 -13.70 -12.23
C ALA A 99 1.19 -13.08 -11.81
N LEU A 100 0.56 -13.64 -10.76
CA LEU A 100 -0.68 -13.09 -10.20
C LEU A 100 -0.45 -11.70 -9.60
N LEU A 101 0.70 -11.47 -8.96
CA LEU A 101 1.05 -10.19 -8.35
C LEU A 101 1.25 -9.13 -9.43
N ALA A 102 2.04 -9.43 -10.46
CA ALA A 102 2.26 -8.56 -11.60
C ALA A 102 0.93 -8.14 -12.26
N ARG A 103 -0.02 -9.07 -12.40
CA ARG A 103 -1.37 -8.80 -12.92
C ARG A 103 -2.20 -7.93 -11.97
N ALA A 104 -2.13 -8.17 -10.66
CA ALA A 104 -2.81 -7.34 -9.66
C ALA A 104 -2.31 -5.89 -9.70
N SER A 105 -1.04 -5.70 -10.05
CA SER A 105 -0.37 -4.42 -10.14
C SER A 105 -0.56 -3.65 -11.44
N THR A 106 -1.30 -4.15 -12.44
CA THR A 106 -1.58 -3.41 -13.69
C THR A 106 -3.02 -2.91 -13.82
N THR A 107 -3.94 -3.40 -12.98
CA THR A 107 -5.38 -3.09 -13.07
C THR A 107 -5.78 -2.15 -11.94
N PHE A 108 -5.63 -0.83 -12.13
CA PHE A 108 -5.90 0.16 -11.08
C PHE A 108 -7.33 0.69 -11.16
N ILE A 109 -8.13 0.40 -10.13
CA ILE A 109 -9.19 1.32 -9.70
C ILE A 109 -8.75 1.79 -8.33
N ASP A 110 -8.16 2.98 -8.29
CA ASP A 110 -7.65 3.54 -7.05
C ASP A 110 -8.82 3.84 -6.11
N ARG A 111 -8.73 3.29 -4.91
CA ARG A 111 -9.67 3.54 -3.80
C ARG A 111 -8.92 4.12 -2.63
N ASP A 112 -9.66 4.82 -1.78
CA ASP A 112 -9.11 5.21 -0.49
C ASP A 112 -8.76 3.96 0.33
N CYS A 113 -7.49 3.86 0.69
CA CYS A 113 -6.90 2.73 1.37
C CYS A 113 -6.81 2.94 2.87
N ILE A 114 -7.25 4.09 3.42
CA ILE A 114 -7.25 4.27 4.88
C ILE A 114 -8.42 3.50 5.51
N SER A 115 -8.12 2.71 6.54
CA SER A 115 -9.12 2.05 7.37
C SER A 115 -9.42 2.82 8.64
N LYS A 116 -8.38 3.23 9.38
CA LYS A 116 -8.52 3.97 10.64
C LYS A 116 -7.34 4.89 10.89
N ALA A 117 -7.59 5.99 11.60
CA ALA A 117 -6.55 6.77 12.23
C ALA A 117 -6.02 6.03 13.47
N ILE A 118 -4.69 6.04 13.66
CA ILE A 118 -4.02 5.41 14.81
C ILE A 118 -3.63 6.49 15.83
N SER A 119 -2.80 7.45 15.41
CA SER A 119 -2.28 8.47 16.31
C SER A 119 -1.72 9.68 15.55
N ALA A 120 -1.64 10.80 16.25
CA ALA A 120 -0.84 11.96 15.87
C ALA A 120 0.27 12.17 16.90
N SER A 121 1.42 12.73 16.52
CA SER A 121 2.50 13.07 17.47
C SER A 121 2.05 14.06 18.54
N SER A 122 1.16 14.98 18.17
CA SER A 122 0.52 15.88 19.12
C SER A 122 -0.91 16.21 18.68
N THR A 123 -1.70 16.74 19.61
CA THR A 123 -3.02 17.30 19.34
C THR A 123 -3.25 18.44 20.32
N ASP A 124 -3.72 19.58 19.83
CA ASP A 124 -3.97 20.77 20.66
C ASP A 124 -5.24 20.60 21.51
N ASN A 125 -6.42 20.71 20.91
CA ASN A 125 -7.69 20.58 21.62
C ASN A 125 -8.31 19.19 21.41
N TYR A 126 -7.76 18.18 22.08
CA TYR A 126 -8.32 16.82 22.03
C TYR A 126 -9.62 16.71 22.85
N PRO A 127 -10.69 16.04 22.34
CA PRO A 127 -10.78 15.30 21.08
C PRO A 127 -11.28 16.12 19.88
N GLN A 128 -11.60 17.41 20.06
CA GLN A 128 -12.27 18.25 19.06
C GLN A 128 -11.45 18.40 17.78
N GLU A 129 -10.12 18.52 17.90
CA GLU A 129 -9.16 18.68 16.80
C GLU A 129 -8.34 17.40 16.56
N SER A 130 -8.98 16.24 16.77
CA SER A 130 -8.30 14.95 16.65
C SER A 130 -8.06 14.53 15.21
N ILE A 131 -7.08 13.63 15.03
CA ILE A 131 -6.74 12.99 13.75
C ILE A 131 -7.96 12.32 13.08
N TYR A 132 -8.96 11.88 13.84
CA TYR A 132 -10.17 11.26 13.27
C TYR A 132 -10.94 12.19 12.32
N ASN A 133 -10.84 13.51 12.53
CA ASN A 133 -11.47 14.48 11.65
C ASN A 133 -10.89 14.47 10.23
N THR A 134 -9.63 14.04 10.06
CA THR A 134 -8.99 14.04 8.73
C THR A 134 -9.53 12.95 7.80
N LEU A 135 -10.38 12.05 8.28
CA LEU A 135 -10.99 10.98 7.49
C LEU A 135 -12.30 11.41 6.83
N HIS A 136 -12.79 12.61 7.14
CA HIS A 136 -14.05 13.13 6.63
C HIS A 136 -13.78 14.20 5.56
N PRO A 137 -14.38 14.10 4.36
CA PRO A 137 -14.12 15.06 3.29
C PRO A 137 -14.72 16.45 3.55
N ALA A 138 -15.67 16.55 4.48
CA ALA A 138 -16.35 17.77 4.84
C ALA A 138 -15.53 18.56 5.88
N ASN A 139 -15.13 19.79 5.54
CA ASN A 139 -14.46 20.70 6.48
C ASN A 139 -15.36 21.12 7.66
N ASN A 140 -16.67 20.83 7.58
CA ASN A 140 -17.63 21.07 8.65
C ASN A 140 -18.55 19.86 8.81
N VAL A 141 -18.63 19.33 10.04
CA VAL A 141 -19.51 18.22 10.41
C VAL A 141 -20.42 18.70 11.53
N ARG A 142 -21.74 18.70 11.28
CA ARG A 142 -22.78 19.13 12.23
C ARG A 142 -22.58 20.55 12.78
N GLY A 143 -22.13 21.48 11.92
CA GLY A 143 -21.89 22.88 12.29
C GLY A 143 -20.52 23.15 12.92
N ARG A 144 -19.68 22.13 13.11
CA ARG A 144 -18.34 22.27 13.69
C ARG A 144 -17.26 22.06 12.65
N ALA A 145 -16.19 22.86 12.72
CA ALA A 145 -15.00 22.65 11.93
C ALA A 145 -14.44 21.23 12.15
N SER A 146 -14.09 20.54 11.06
CA SER A 146 -13.53 19.19 11.09
C SER A 146 -12.11 19.23 10.53
N TYR A 147 -11.13 19.17 11.45
CA TYR A 147 -9.71 19.14 11.14
C TYR A 147 -8.93 18.56 12.32
N TRP A 148 -7.70 18.15 12.06
CA TRP A 148 -6.68 17.90 13.07
C TRP A 148 -5.81 19.14 13.26
N SER A 149 -5.41 19.43 14.51
CA SER A 149 -4.48 20.49 14.88
C SER A 149 -3.35 19.96 15.74
N SER A 150 -2.11 20.27 15.37
CA SER A 150 -0.93 20.04 16.22
C SER A 150 -0.94 20.95 17.46
N LYS A 151 -0.23 20.58 18.53
CA LYS A 151 0.15 21.55 19.56
C LYS A 151 1.03 22.67 18.98
N GLY A 152 0.91 23.85 19.55
CA GLY A 152 1.74 25.01 19.19
C GLY A 152 3.22 24.75 19.45
N GLN A 153 4.08 25.22 18.54
CA GLN A 153 5.54 25.17 18.72
C GLN A 153 6.23 26.50 18.44
N SER A 154 7.25 26.81 19.23
CA SER A 154 8.07 28.01 19.02
C SER A 154 9.09 27.78 17.90
N ASN A 155 9.64 26.56 17.80
CA ASN A 155 10.58 26.19 16.75
C ASN A 155 9.83 25.65 15.52
N PRO A 156 9.86 26.34 14.37
CA PRO A 156 9.16 25.89 13.17
C PRO A 156 9.79 24.65 12.52
N ALA A 157 10.99 24.23 12.93
CA ALA A 157 11.63 23.02 12.41
C ALA A 157 11.12 21.73 13.06
N VAL A 158 10.36 21.81 14.17
CA VAL A 158 9.82 20.62 14.84
C VAL A 158 8.70 20.02 13.99
N PRO A 159 8.86 18.77 13.50
CA PRO A 159 7.89 18.14 12.64
C PRO A 159 6.67 17.63 13.42
N GLU A 160 5.62 17.28 12.68
CA GLU A 160 4.48 16.50 13.19
C GLU A 160 4.32 15.22 12.38
N THR A 161 3.65 14.24 12.96
CA THR A 161 3.38 12.95 12.33
C THR A 161 1.93 12.54 12.52
N LEU A 162 1.34 11.99 11.46
CA LEU A 162 0.01 11.37 11.46
C LEU A 162 0.15 9.92 11.02
N VAL A 163 -0.36 8.99 11.82
CA VAL A 163 -0.25 7.55 11.59
C VAL A 163 -1.62 6.95 11.33
N TYR A 164 -1.73 6.19 10.24
CA TYR A 164 -2.95 5.55 9.77
C TYR A 164 -2.74 4.06 9.55
N LYS A 165 -3.81 3.28 9.79
CA LYS A 165 -3.91 1.88 9.35
C LYS A 165 -4.58 1.85 7.97
N LEU A 166 -4.01 1.08 7.07
CA LEU A 166 -4.58 0.80 5.76
C LEU A 166 -5.66 -0.30 5.85
N VAL A 167 -6.47 -0.41 4.80
CA VAL A 167 -7.54 -1.41 4.65
C VAL A 167 -7.04 -2.84 4.63
N ASP A 168 -5.77 -3.05 4.26
CA ASP A 168 -5.13 -4.36 4.27
C ASP A 168 -3.64 -4.22 4.65
N ASP A 169 -3.06 -5.31 5.14
CA ASP A 169 -1.63 -5.36 5.45
C ASP A 169 -0.77 -5.41 4.18
N PHE A 170 -1.38 -5.68 3.02
CA PHE A 170 -0.70 -5.76 1.73
C PHE A 170 -1.41 -4.89 0.67
N CYS A 171 -0.89 -3.68 0.47
CA CYS A 171 -1.47 -2.69 -0.44
C CYS A 171 -0.43 -2.13 -1.41
N VAL A 172 -0.83 -1.84 -2.64
CA VAL A 172 -0.07 -1.00 -3.57
C VAL A 172 -0.58 0.43 -3.44
N ILE A 173 0.30 1.38 -3.14
CA ILE A 173 -0.03 2.79 -2.94
C ILE A 173 0.56 3.62 -4.09
N THR A 174 -0.23 4.50 -4.68
CA THR A 174 0.14 5.30 -5.86
C THR A 174 0.21 6.79 -5.54
N GLU A 175 -0.71 7.29 -4.73
CA GLU A 175 -0.88 8.71 -4.46
C GLU A 175 -1.38 8.93 -3.02
N ILE A 176 -0.82 9.90 -2.31
CA ILE A 176 -1.33 10.35 -1.01
C ILE A 176 -1.77 11.80 -1.16
N ASN A 177 -2.95 12.13 -0.66
CA ASN A 177 -3.55 13.45 -0.82
C ASN A 177 -3.82 14.07 0.55
N LEU A 178 -3.48 15.36 0.69
CA LEU A 178 -3.66 16.12 1.92
C LEU A 178 -4.36 17.44 1.64
N ARG A 179 -5.20 17.89 2.57
CA ARG A 179 -5.79 19.22 2.53
C ARG A 179 -5.42 19.98 3.81
N PRO A 180 -4.55 21.00 3.72
CA PRO A 180 -4.38 21.96 4.81
C PRO A 180 -5.71 22.62 5.17
N PHE A 181 -5.93 22.87 6.46
CA PHE A 181 -7.14 23.53 6.94
C PHE A 181 -6.95 25.05 6.99
N GLN A 182 -7.90 25.78 6.42
CA GLN A 182 -8.02 27.22 6.60
C GLN A 182 -8.86 27.52 7.84
N VAL A 183 -8.28 28.27 8.77
CA VAL A 183 -8.94 28.66 10.01
C VAL A 183 -9.83 29.87 9.74
N TYR A 184 -11.07 29.60 9.32
CA TYR A 184 -12.02 30.62 8.90
C TYR A 184 -12.60 31.47 10.04
N PHE A 185 -12.27 31.14 11.29
CA PHE A 185 -12.71 31.86 12.49
C PHE A 185 -11.61 32.76 13.09
N HIS A 186 -10.44 32.83 12.48
CA HIS A 186 -9.38 33.80 12.82
C HIS A 186 -9.35 34.94 11.81
N GLU A 187 -8.94 36.12 12.26
CA GLU A 187 -8.67 37.26 11.38
C GLU A 187 -7.55 36.90 10.38
N GLY A 188 -7.67 37.36 9.14
CA GLY A 188 -6.72 37.02 8.06
C GLY A 188 -6.90 35.62 7.45
N LEU A 189 -7.80 34.78 7.97
CA LEU A 189 -8.11 33.44 7.47
C LEU A 189 -6.84 32.57 7.26
N PRO A 190 -5.98 32.42 8.28
CA PRO A 190 -4.67 31.78 8.14
C PRO A 190 -4.78 30.29 7.78
N ILE A 191 -3.78 29.82 7.03
CA ILE A 191 -3.62 28.41 6.66
C ILE A 191 -2.36 27.89 7.36
N TYR A 192 -2.56 27.02 8.34
CA TYR A 192 -1.49 26.37 9.08
C TYR A 192 -1.04 25.11 8.34
N SER A 193 -0.12 25.25 7.41
CA SER A 193 0.42 24.14 6.61
C SER A 193 1.86 23.80 6.98
N ALA A 194 2.31 22.64 6.49
CA ALA A 194 3.72 22.28 6.47
C ALA A 194 4.40 22.85 5.20
N LYS A 195 5.73 22.97 5.21
CA LYS A 195 6.53 23.33 4.03
C LYS A 195 6.68 22.16 3.07
N SER A 196 6.89 20.97 3.62
CA SER A 196 6.99 19.72 2.88
C SER A 196 6.39 18.56 3.65
N VAL A 197 6.14 17.47 2.96
CA VAL A 197 5.65 16.21 3.54
C VAL A 197 6.50 15.04 3.10
N ARG A 198 6.61 14.03 3.97
CA ARG A 198 7.27 12.76 3.68
C ARG A 198 6.38 11.60 4.11
N PHE A 199 6.42 10.51 3.36
CA PHE A 199 5.58 9.33 3.62
C PHE A 199 6.44 8.14 3.99
N ARG A 200 6.07 7.46 5.08
CA ARG A 200 6.72 6.22 5.54
C ARG A 200 5.70 5.10 5.58
N MET A 201 6.09 3.92 5.10
CA MET A 201 5.23 2.74 5.07
C MET A 201 5.92 1.56 5.74
N GLY A 202 5.16 0.75 6.46
CA GLY A 202 5.73 -0.33 7.25
C GLY A 202 4.71 -1.16 8.00
N HIS A 203 5.17 -1.76 9.09
CA HIS A 203 4.42 -2.71 9.92
C HIS A 203 4.58 -2.41 11.41
N PRO A 204 3.63 -2.84 12.25
CA PRO A 204 3.81 -2.83 13.71
C PRO A 204 4.88 -3.85 14.14
N LYS A 205 5.64 -3.53 15.20
CA LYS A 205 6.64 -4.43 15.82
C LYS A 205 5.99 -5.61 16.53
N SER A 206 4.78 -5.41 17.07
CA SER A 206 4.00 -6.47 17.71
C SER A 206 2.56 -6.51 17.19
N PRO A 207 1.90 -7.68 17.16
CA PRO A 207 0.49 -7.78 16.78
C PRO A 207 -0.43 -6.91 17.65
N THR A 208 -0.06 -6.67 18.91
CA THR A 208 -0.80 -5.84 19.87
C THR A 208 -0.70 -4.34 19.52
N ASP A 209 0.38 -3.91 18.87
CA ASP A 209 0.58 -2.53 18.39
C ASP A 209 -0.20 -2.20 17.11
N SER A 210 -0.95 -3.17 16.55
CA SER A 210 -1.85 -2.96 15.40
C SER A 210 -3.08 -2.08 15.70
N GLY A 211 -3.13 -1.51 16.91
CA GLY A 211 -4.10 -0.53 17.37
C GLY A 211 -5.49 -1.10 17.63
N ASN A 212 -5.60 -2.40 17.90
CA ASN A 212 -6.89 -3.01 18.27
C ASN A 212 -7.17 -2.95 19.78
N ASP A 213 -6.15 -2.83 20.65
CA ASP A 213 -6.34 -3.01 22.11
C ASP A 213 -5.73 -1.92 23.01
N LEU A 214 -5.62 -0.67 22.57
CA LEU A 214 -5.18 0.42 23.46
C LEU A 214 -6.38 1.26 23.92
N PRO A 215 -6.92 1.04 25.14
CA PRO A 215 -7.71 2.07 25.81
C PRO A 215 -6.82 3.31 25.96
N GLY A 216 -7.38 4.50 25.76
CA GLY A 216 -6.68 5.77 25.53
C GLY A 216 -5.81 6.35 26.66
N TYR A 217 -5.10 5.52 27.41
CA TYR A 217 -4.18 5.91 28.47
C TYR A 217 -2.92 5.05 28.35
N SER A 218 -1.77 5.71 28.18
CA SER A 218 -0.42 5.17 27.95
C SER A 218 0.04 5.11 26.48
N LEU A 219 0.35 6.28 25.93
CA LEU A 219 1.15 6.43 24.71
C LEU A 219 2.64 6.40 25.10
N PRO A 220 3.46 5.47 24.59
CA PRO A 220 4.90 5.67 24.48
C PRO A 220 5.19 6.90 23.61
N ASP A 221 6.23 7.65 23.98
CA ASP A 221 6.59 8.99 23.50
C ASP A 221 6.93 9.13 22.01
N SER A 222 6.87 8.07 21.20
CA SER A 222 7.05 8.18 19.75
C SER A 222 6.40 7.03 18.96
N ALA A 223 5.93 7.34 17.75
CA ALA A 223 5.49 6.31 16.78
C ALA A 223 6.65 5.41 16.32
N ASP A 224 7.90 5.91 16.34
CA ASP A 224 9.10 5.16 15.93
C ASP A 224 9.39 3.96 16.85
N ASP A 225 8.92 4.01 18.10
CA ASP A 225 9.09 2.90 19.02
C ASP A 225 8.16 1.72 18.75
N LYS A 226 7.05 1.93 18.02
CA LYS A 226 6.02 0.89 17.77
C LYS A 226 6.05 0.27 16.38
N PHE A 227 6.57 0.99 15.40
CA PHE A 227 6.52 0.60 14.00
C PHE A 227 7.92 0.37 13.42
N VAL A 228 8.01 -0.52 12.43
CA VAL A 228 9.19 -0.71 11.59
C VAL A 228 8.89 -0.14 10.21
N TRP A 229 9.66 0.85 9.79
CA TRP A 229 9.50 1.51 8.51
C TRP A 229 10.37 0.88 7.46
N THR A 230 9.75 0.46 6.36
CA THR A 230 10.41 -0.33 5.31
C THR A 230 10.49 0.42 3.99
N TYR A 231 9.81 1.56 3.93
CA TYR A 231 9.86 2.50 2.84
C TYR A 231 9.78 3.92 3.42
N THR A 232 10.52 4.84 2.81
CA THR A 232 10.49 6.27 3.11
C THR A 232 10.61 7.01 1.78
N SER A 233 9.65 7.88 1.48
CA SER A 233 9.65 8.65 0.23
C SER A 233 10.65 9.80 0.28
N GLN A 234 10.88 10.43 -0.87
CA GLN A 234 11.40 11.79 -0.92
C GLN A 234 10.44 12.78 -0.23
N GLU A 235 10.92 13.99 0.04
CA GLU A 235 10.07 15.08 0.48
C GLU A 235 9.30 15.68 -0.71
N PHE A 236 8.03 15.98 -0.49
CA PHE A 236 7.20 16.68 -1.45
C PHE A 236 6.85 18.07 -0.90
N PRO A 237 7.02 19.14 -1.69
CA PRO A 237 6.63 20.48 -1.25
C PRO A 237 5.11 20.57 -1.07
N MET A 238 4.67 21.18 0.03
CA MET A 238 3.26 21.46 0.30
C MET A 238 3.00 22.96 0.12
N ALA A 239 1.97 23.29 -0.66
CA ALA A 239 1.52 24.67 -0.81
C ALA A 239 0.71 25.12 0.41
N GLN A 240 0.80 26.40 0.76
CA GLN A 240 -0.02 27.00 1.82
C GLN A 240 -1.42 27.35 1.30
N GLU A 241 -2.17 26.33 0.86
CA GLU A 241 -3.50 26.49 0.26
C GLU A 241 -4.48 25.45 0.80
N SER A 242 -5.74 25.85 1.02
CA SER A 242 -6.80 25.01 1.59
C SER A 242 -7.57 24.21 0.53
N HIS A 243 -6.84 23.61 -0.42
CA HIS A 243 -7.38 22.68 -1.41
C HIS A 243 -6.73 21.29 -1.27
N LEU A 244 -7.33 20.27 -1.88
CA LEU A 244 -6.77 18.92 -1.84
C LEU A 244 -5.53 18.84 -2.74
N GLN A 245 -4.36 18.78 -2.13
CA GLN A 245 -3.07 18.66 -2.80
C GLN A 245 -2.73 17.18 -3.01
N LYS A 246 -2.20 16.87 -4.19
CA LYS A 246 -1.92 15.50 -4.62
C LYS A 246 -0.44 15.19 -4.65
N PHE A 247 -0.03 14.18 -3.88
CA PHE A 247 1.35 13.74 -3.78
C PHE A 247 1.50 12.36 -4.42
N ARG A 248 1.81 12.36 -5.72
CA ARG A 248 2.05 11.15 -6.49
C ARG A 248 3.43 10.59 -6.20
N LEU A 249 3.49 9.31 -5.89
CA LEU A 249 4.76 8.61 -5.74
C LEU A 249 5.40 8.42 -7.12
N PRO A 250 6.74 8.54 -7.26
CA PRO A 250 7.42 8.35 -8.54
C PRO A 250 7.11 7.00 -9.18
N GLU A 251 7.02 5.97 -8.34
CA GLU A 251 6.60 4.62 -8.70
C GLU A 251 5.59 4.10 -7.66
N PRO A 252 4.66 3.20 -8.03
CA PRO A 252 3.77 2.56 -7.08
C PRO A 252 4.55 1.80 -5.99
N VAL A 253 4.16 1.99 -4.73
CA VAL A 253 4.88 1.42 -3.58
C VAL A 253 4.07 0.29 -2.97
N LEU A 254 4.72 -0.84 -2.74
CA LEU A 254 4.11 -1.97 -2.03
C LEU A 254 4.27 -1.77 -0.51
N CYS A 255 3.17 -1.41 0.16
CA CYS A 255 3.10 -1.35 1.62
C CYS A 255 2.91 -2.75 2.20
N VAL A 256 3.85 -3.19 3.03
CA VAL A 256 3.84 -4.46 3.75
C VAL A 256 3.70 -4.18 5.24
N GLY A 257 2.56 -4.56 5.83
CA GLY A 257 2.19 -4.30 7.21
C GLY A 257 1.03 -3.35 7.43
N GLY A 258 0.54 -2.70 6.37
CA GLY A 258 -0.66 -1.88 6.43
C GLY A 258 -0.54 -0.61 7.27
N ILE A 259 0.67 -0.09 7.54
CA ILE A 259 0.85 1.15 8.29
C ILE A 259 1.42 2.24 7.38
N LEU A 260 0.81 3.42 7.44
CA LEU A 260 1.29 4.65 6.82
C LEU A 260 1.53 5.72 7.89
N GLN A 261 2.69 6.37 7.84
CA GLN A 261 2.96 7.62 8.56
C GLN A 261 3.21 8.74 7.57
N ILE A 262 2.64 9.91 7.89
CA ILE A 262 2.83 11.16 7.16
C ILE A 262 3.62 12.09 8.08
N GLU A 263 4.83 12.44 7.67
CA GLU A 263 5.64 13.47 8.33
C GLU A 263 5.32 14.83 7.71
N LEU A 264 4.92 15.78 8.55
CA LEU A 264 4.62 17.16 8.21
C LEU A 264 5.82 18.01 8.64
N LEU A 265 6.60 18.46 7.66
CA LEU A 265 7.92 19.04 7.86
C LEU A 265 7.91 20.55 7.67
N GLY A 266 8.44 21.27 8.65
CA GLY A 266 8.58 22.72 8.62
C GLY A 266 7.24 23.45 8.74
N ARG A 267 7.03 24.17 9.84
CA ARG A 267 5.82 24.97 10.06
C ARG A 267 5.92 26.30 9.32
N VAL A 268 4.83 26.72 8.68
CA VAL A 268 4.81 27.93 7.84
C VAL A 268 4.23 29.13 8.59
N GLN A 269 3.04 28.97 9.17
CA GLN A 269 2.24 30.06 9.71
C GLN A 269 2.36 30.16 11.23
N ARG A 270 2.57 31.39 11.73
CA ARG A 270 2.52 31.72 13.15
C ARG A 270 1.10 32.19 13.51
N CYS A 271 0.57 31.71 14.63
CA CYS A 271 -0.68 32.18 15.21
C CYS A 271 -0.43 33.53 15.88
N GLU A 272 -1.33 34.49 15.65
CA GLU A 272 -1.18 35.86 16.17
C GLU A 272 -1.54 35.97 17.67
N ILE A 273 -2.31 35.00 18.19
CA ILE A 273 -2.82 35.02 19.57
C ILE A 273 -1.70 34.70 20.58
N ASP A 274 -0.91 33.66 20.30
CA ASP A 274 0.13 33.15 21.21
C ASP A 274 1.54 33.22 20.61
N GLY A 275 1.66 33.57 19.34
CA GLY A 275 2.94 33.60 18.65
C GLY A 275 3.56 32.21 18.49
N LEU A 276 2.79 31.13 18.39
CA LEU A 276 3.29 29.78 18.13
C LEU A 276 2.95 29.31 16.71
N TYR A 277 3.69 28.33 16.22
CA TYR A 277 3.49 27.70 14.93
C TYR A 277 2.62 26.45 15.06
N TYR A 278 1.65 26.33 14.18
CA TYR A 278 0.70 25.20 14.14
C TYR A 278 0.71 24.54 12.76
N ILE A 279 0.23 23.30 12.69
CA ILE A 279 -0.13 22.61 11.46
C ILE A 279 -1.56 22.07 11.63
N CYS A 280 -2.41 22.35 10.64
CA CYS A 280 -3.79 21.91 10.62
C CYS A 280 -4.13 21.20 9.30
N ILE A 281 -4.71 20.00 9.38
CA ILE A 281 -5.07 19.17 8.22
C ILE A 281 -6.54 18.81 8.32
N SER A 282 -7.33 19.03 7.27
CA SER A 282 -8.76 18.69 7.25
C SER A 282 -9.07 17.39 6.54
N LEU A 283 -8.21 16.93 5.63
CA LEU A 283 -8.43 15.69 4.90
C LEU A 283 -7.12 15.00 4.58
N VAL A 284 -7.09 13.69 4.78
CA VAL A 284 -6.07 12.77 4.27
C VAL A 284 -6.77 11.68 3.46
N GLN A 285 -6.29 11.41 2.26
CA GLN A 285 -6.74 10.28 1.43
C GLN A 285 -5.53 9.54 0.90
N VAL A 286 -5.60 8.21 0.88
CA VAL A 286 -4.51 7.38 0.36
C VAL A 286 -5.04 6.56 -0.79
N LEU A 287 -4.62 6.86 -2.01
CA LEU A 287 -5.04 6.15 -3.19
C LEU A 287 -4.13 4.95 -3.46
N GLY A 288 -4.78 3.83 -3.71
CA GLY A 288 -4.10 2.58 -4.02
C GLY A 288 -5.05 1.41 -4.15
N ARG A 289 -4.50 0.21 -3.99
CA ARG A 289 -5.21 -1.05 -4.12
C ARG A 289 -4.76 -2.05 -3.04
N PRO A 290 -5.68 -2.57 -2.20
CA PRO A 290 -5.40 -3.77 -1.42
C PRO A 290 -5.27 -4.99 -2.32
N LEU A 291 -4.32 -5.86 -2.02
CA LEU A 291 -4.07 -7.10 -2.77
C LEU A 291 -4.87 -8.30 -2.22
N SER A 292 -5.57 -8.11 -1.11
CA SER A 292 -6.62 -9.00 -0.63
C SER A 292 -7.85 -8.97 -1.54
N PRO A 293 -8.59 -10.09 -1.70
CA PRO A 293 -8.43 -11.36 -1.01
C PRO A 293 -7.45 -12.34 -1.67
N ALA A 294 -6.76 -11.95 -2.76
CA ALA A 294 -5.87 -12.85 -3.49
C ALA A 294 -4.58 -13.15 -2.72
N PHE A 295 -4.05 -12.12 -2.05
CA PHE A 295 -2.78 -12.19 -1.32
C PHE A 295 -2.94 -11.92 0.18
N GLY A 296 -1.96 -12.39 0.94
CA GLY A 296 -1.69 -11.93 2.30
C GLY A 296 -0.20 -12.03 2.59
N VAL A 297 0.19 -11.46 3.71
CA VAL A 297 1.58 -11.46 4.17
C VAL A 297 1.65 -11.93 5.61
N GLU A 298 2.75 -12.58 5.96
CA GLU A 298 3.14 -12.86 7.33
C GLU A 298 4.56 -12.35 7.55
N ILE A 299 4.71 -11.38 8.43
CA ILE A 299 5.99 -10.72 8.68
C ILE A 299 6.76 -11.54 9.72
N LEU A 300 8.00 -11.87 9.36
CA LEU A 300 8.93 -12.65 10.17
C LEU A 300 9.84 -11.68 10.93
N GLU A 301 9.43 -11.35 12.15
CA GLU A 301 10.24 -10.56 13.08
C GLU A 301 11.43 -11.38 13.61
N PRO A 302 12.58 -10.75 13.94
CA PRO A 302 12.88 -9.31 13.83
C PRO A 302 13.54 -8.90 12.49
N CYS A 303 13.76 -9.86 11.58
CA CYS A 303 14.56 -9.62 10.37
C CYS A 303 13.85 -8.78 9.29
N GLY A 304 12.56 -8.48 9.51
CA GLY A 304 11.70 -7.80 8.55
C GLY A 304 11.51 -8.59 7.25
N LYS A 305 11.87 -9.87 7.16
CA LYS A 305 11.46 -10.67 6.00
C LYS A 305 9.99 -11.04 6.12
N PHE A 306 9.36 -11.48 5.04
CA PHE A 306 7.97 -11.93 5.12
C PHE A 306 7.69 -13.12 4.20
N VAL A 307 6.62 -13.84 4.53
CA VAL A 307 6.06 -14.92 3.72
C VAL A 307 4.93 -14.35 2.89
N LEU A 308 4.97 -14.60 1.57
CA LEU A 308 3.87 -14.23 0.68
C LEU A 308 2.85 -15.37 0.62
N LYS A 309 1.62 -15.10 1.01
CA LYS A 309 0.52 -16.07 1.05
C LYS A 309 -0.42 -15.85 -0.12
N ILE A 310 -0.68 -16.88 -0.92
CA ILE A 310 -1.73 -16.90 -1.94
C ILE A 310 -2.98 -17.51 -1.32
N LYS A 311 -4.02 -16.68 -1.15
CA LYS A 311 -5.27 -17.03 -0.46
C LYS A 311 -6.37 -17.49 -1.41
N ASN A 312 -6.43 -16.98 -2.64
CA ASN A 312 -7.46 -17.34 -3.61
C ASN A 312 -6.90 -17.38 -5.02
N HIS A 313 -7.24 -18.44 -5.76
CA HIS A 313 -6.81 -18.66 -7.14
C HIS A 313 -7.82 -18.17 -8.18
N ARG A 314 -8.96 -17.63 -7.74
CA ARG A 314 -9.90 -17.03 -8.69
C ARG A 314 -9.29 -15.72 -9.20
N PRO A 315 -9.24 -15.52 -10.52
CA PRO A 315 -8.82 -14.24 -11.08
C PRO A 315 -9.67 -13.13 -10.48
N PHE A 316 -9.10 -11.94 -10.31
CA PHE A 316 -9.81 -10.75 -9.85
C PHE A 316 -11.08 -10.53 -10.68
N GLU A 317 -12.20 -11.05 -10.22
CA GLU A 317 -13.52 -10.66 -10.71
C GLU A 317 -13.78 -9.30 -10.09
N LEU A 318 -13.79 -8.28 -10.95
CA LEU A 318 -14.39 -7.00 -10.62
C LEU A 318 -15.83 -7.30 -10.18
N GLN A 319 -16.08 -7.28 -8.87
CA GLN A 319 -17.44 -7.12 -8.38
C GLN A 319 -17.89 -5.71 -8.79
N ALA A 320 -18.44 -5.61 -10.00
CA ALA A 320 -19.31 -4.52 -10.37
C ALA A 320 -20.50 -4.63 -9.40
N GLN A 321 -20.56 -3.72 -8.42
CA GLN A 321 -21.76 -3.53 -7.64
C GLN A 321 -22.84 -2.97 -8.57
N SER A 322 -23.63 -3.84 -9.17
CA SER A 322 -24.88 -3.47 -9.82
C SER A 322 -25.93 -3.24 -8.74
N ASN A 323 -25.90 -2.06 -8.10
CA ASN A 323 -27.07 -1.56 -7.38
C ASN A 323 -27.98 -0.83 -8.37
N HIS A 324 -28.69 -1.59 -9.19
CA HIS A 324 -29.93 -1.13 -9.81
C HIS A 324 -31.08 -1.90 -9.18
N THR A 325 -31.57 -1.38 -8.04
CA THR A 325 -32.91 -1.67 -7.58
C THR A 325 -33.86 -0.95 -8.53
N VAL A 326 -34.34 -1.67 -9.54
CA VAL A 326 -35.48 -1.25 -10.36
C VAL A 326 -36.71 -1.33 -9.47
N ASN A 327 -37.17 -0.19 -8.97
CA ASN A 327 -38.52 -0.07 -8.42
C ASN A 327 -39.52 -0.19 -9.59
N GLY A 328 -39.97 -1.41 -9.86
CA GLY A 328 -41.15 -1.66 -10.67
C GLY A 328 -42.39 -1.42 -9.83
N THR A 329 -42.97 -0.23 -9.94
CA THR A 329 -44.36 0.01 -9.54
C THR A 329 -45.24 -0.46 -10.69
N VAL A 330 -45.87 -1.61 -10.52
CA VAL A 330 -46.97 -2.09 -11.35
C VAL A 330 -48.17 -1.20 -11.04
N ALA A 331 -48.59 -0.39 -12.00
CA ALA A 331 -49.90 0.22 -12.02
C ALA A 331 -50.83 -0.76 -12.79
N GLU A 332 -51.68 -1.46 -12.06
CA GLU A 332 -52.84 -2.15 -12.63
C GLU A 332 -53.94 -1.11 -12.90
N ALA A 333 -54.50 -1.19 -14.12
CA ALA A 333 -55.64 -0.40 -14.54
C ALA A 333 -56.93 -1.11 -14.12
N SER A 334 -57.83 -0.38 -13.45
CA SER A 334 -59.29 -0.47 -13.57
C SER A 334 -59.91 0.79 -12.97
#